data_AF-A0A453QT47-F1
#
_entry.id   AF-A0A453QT47-F1
#
_cell.length_a   1.000
_cell.length_b   1.000
_cell.length_c   1.000
_cell.angle_alpha   90.00
_cell.angle_beta   90.00
_cell.angle_gamma   90.00
#
_symmetry.space_group_name_H-M   'P 1'
#
loop_
_entity.id
_entity.type
_entity.pdbx_description
1 polymer ?
#
loop_
_entity_poly.entity_id
_entity_poly.type
_entity_poly.pdbx_seq_one_letter_code
_entity_poly.pdbx_strand_id
1 'polypeptide(L)'
;RYLRANGRHLPWNTRVSVDDANNTSTMMCWTLQTVPSRMDVPIPHYPVRPPGDWFGLRPGVWRTIRFVRANEEGFYAEEEGWDAFPFRGRSVHHLRDELSTRVNLHIFDLVACVRAGRYGRPTPLVANLPHGGSGETLEIVVVQCGTPVYGRLRYPDVHAE
;
A
#
# COMPACT_ATOMS: atom_id res chain seq x y z
N ARG A 1 -16.26 -6.18 -16.84
CA ARG A 1 -16.30 -6.97 -15.58
C ARG A 1 -16.29 -5.99 -14.44
N TYR A 2 -17.28 -6.06 -13.56
CA TYR A 2 -17.43 -5.12 -12.45
C TYR A 2 -17.21 -5.84 -11.13
N LEU A 3 -16.71 -5.12 -10.15
CA LEU A 3 -16.66 -5.60 -8.77
C LEU A 3 -17.93 -5.17 -8.06
N ARG A 4 -18.63 -6.13 -7.45
CA ARG A 4 -19.88 -5.93 -6.75
C ARG A 4 -19.71 -6.18 -5.26
N ALA A 5 -20.25 -5.28 -4.45
CA ALA A 5 -20.40 -5.53 -3.02
C ALA A 5 -21.49 -6.59 -2.78
N ASN A 6 -21.18 -7.64 -2.02
CA ASN A 6 -22.17 -8.65 -1.67
C ASN A 6 -23.04 -8.17 -0.50
N GLY A 7 -24.19 -7.53 -0.76
CA GLY A 7 -25.19 -7.25 0.28
C GLY A 7 -25.47 -5.78 0.53
N ARG A 8 -26.72 -5.47 0.90
CA ARG A 8 -27.20 -4.13 1.21
C ARG A 8 -26.81 -3.78 2.65
N HIS A 9 -25.89 -2.84 2.84
CA HIS A 9 -25.56 -2.17 4.11
C HIS A 9 -25.46 -3.06 5.38
N LEU A 10 -25.00 -4.31 5.27
CA LEU A 10 -24.76 -5.15 6.45
C LEU A 10 -23.26 -5.07 6.81
N PRO A 11 -22.92 -4.65 8.06
CA PRO A 11 -21.54 -4.33 8.45
C PRO A 11 -20.57 -5.52 8.46
N TRP A 12 -21.04 -6.75 8.28
CA TRP A 12 -20.22 -7.97 8.22
C TRP A 12 -19.99 -8.51 6.81
N ASN A 13 -20.57 -7.90 5.77
CA ASN A 13 -20.33 -8.31 4.39
C ASN A 13 -19.17 -7.53 3.77
N THR A 14 -17.95 -7.93 4.10
CA THR A 14 -16.70 -7.32 3.59
C THR A 14 -16.23 -7.90 2.25
N ARG A 15 -17.06 -8.73 1.60
CA ARG A 15 -16.65 -9.49 0.40
C ARG A 15 -17.16 -8.84 -0.88
N VAL A 16 -16.29 -8.89 -1.88
CA VAL A 16 -16.53 -8.41 -3.24
C VAL A 16 -16.63 -9.61 -4.18
N SER A 17 -17.63 -9.62 -5.04
CA SER A 17 -17.80 -10.60 -6.13
C SER A 17 -17.57 -9.93 -7.49
N VAL A 18 -17.26 -10.72 -8.51
CA VAL A 18 -17.19 -10.24 -9.90
C VAL A 18 -18.59 -10.40 -10.49
N ASP A 19 -19.16 -9.31 -11.03
CA ASP A 19 -20.46 -9.30 -11.70
C ASP A 19 -20.31 -8.98 -13.20
N ASP A 20 -21.24 -9.51 -13.99
CA ASP A 20 -21.34 -9.26 -15.42
C ASP A 20 -22.30 -8.11 -15.69
N ALA A 21 -22.02 -7.36 -16.76
CA ALA A 21 -22.63 -6.05 -17.05
C ALA A 21 -24.18 -6.06 -17.20
N ASN A 22 -24.79 -7.25 -17.34
CA ASN A 22 -26.20 -7.40 -17.68
C ASN A 22 -27.10 -7.68 -16.46
N ASN A 23 -26.56 -7.64 -15.24
CA ASN A 23 -27.35 -7.88 -14.04
C ASN A 23 -27.91 -6.56 -13.48
N THR A 24 -29.21 -6.32 -13.63
CA THR A 24 -29.92 -5.13 -13.15
C THR A 24 -30.08 -5.17 -11.62
N SER A 25 -28.96 -5.03 -10.90
CA SER A 25 -28.92 -5.04 -9.44
C SER A 25 -28.93 -3.62 -8.89
N THR A 26 -29.64 -3.38 -7.78
CA THR A 26 -29.62 -2.12 -7.01
C THR A 26 -28.34 -1.93 -6.18
N MET A 27 -27.31 -2.76 -6.41
CA MET A 27 -26.06 -2.73 -5.65
C MET A 27 -25.02 -1.85 -6.31
N MET A 28 -24.20 -1.19 -5.48
CA MET A 28 -23.06 -0.40 -5.96
C MET A 28 -22.09 -1.30 -6.72
N CYS A 29 -21.84 -0.94 -7.97
CA CYS A 29 -20.85 -1.56 -8.83
C CYS A 29 -19.61 -0.66 -8.87
N TRP A 30 -18.44 -1.26 -8.68
CA TRP A 30 -17.15 -0.60 -8.81
C TRP A 30 -16.49 -1.06 -10.10
N THR A 31 -15.95 -0.11 -10.85
CA THR A 31 -15.11 -0.41 -12.02
C THR A 31 -13.66 -0.44 -11.55
N LEU A 32 -12.95 -1.53 -11.86
CA LEU A 32 -11.51 -1.59 -11.63
C LEU A 32 -10.82 -0.75 -12.71
N GLN A 33 -10.31 0.41 -12.31
CA GLN A 33 -9.40 1.20 -13.15
C GLN A 33 -7.96 0.83 -12.78
N THR A 34 -7.17 0.48 -13.80
CA THR A 34 -5.73 0.28 -13.64
C THR A 34 -5.07 1.63 -13.44
N VAL A 35 -4.44 1.84 -12.28
CA VAL A 35 -3.62 3.04 -12.06
C VAL A 35 -2.42 2.97 -13.02
N PRO A 36 -2.25 3.95 -13.92
CA PRO A 36 -1.10 3.98 -14.82
C PRO A 36 0.21 4.00 -14.04
N SER A 37 1.23 3.38 -14.61
CA SER A 37 2.54 3.31 -13.99
C SER A 37 3.49 4.30 -14.66
N ARG A 38 4.20 5.11 -13.87
CA ARG A 38 5.25 6.01 -14.34
C ARG A 38 6.64 5.52 -13.90
N MET A 39 7.66 5.86 -14.68
CA MET A 39 9.06 5.57 -14.30
C MET A 39 9.58 6.55 -13.26
N ASP A 40 9.14 7.80 -13.33
CA ASP A 40 9.66 8.86 -12.46
C ASP A 40 9.15 8.71 -11.02
N VAL A 41 10.07 8.92 -10.07
CA VAL A 41 9.71 9.10 -8.68
C VAL A 41 8.77 10.31 -8.61
N PRO A 42 7.54 10.16 -8.08
CA PRO A 42 6.68 11.29 -7.84
C PRO A 42 7.45 12.31 -7.02
N ILE A 43 7.43 13.57 -7.43
CA ILE A 43 7.67 14.65 -6.47
C ILE A 43 6.71 14.36 -5.30
N PRO A 44 7.19 14.34 -4.04
CA PRO A 44 6.31 14.15 -2.90
C PRO A 44 5.30 15.29 -2.87
N HIS A 45 4.17 15.11 -3.54
CA HIS A 45 2.97 15.89 -3.31
C HIS A 45 2.45 15.36 -1.98
N TYR A 46 3.00 15.89 -0.89
CA TYR A 46 2.39 15.73 0.41
C TYR A 46 0.94 16.16 0.22
N PRO A 47 -0.04 15.25 0.38
CA PRO A 47 -1.43 15.60 0.14
C PRO A 47 -1.74 16.86 0.94
N VAL A 48 -2.34 17.85 0.28
CA VAL A 48 -2.75 19.11 0.93
C VAL A 48 -3.52 18.71 2.18
N ARG A 49 -2.93 19.08 3.32
CA ARG A 49 -3.33 18.72 4.67
C ARG A 49 -4.85 18.93 4.81
N PRO A 50 -5.68 17.89 4.99
CA PRO A 50 -7.07 18.14 5.34
C PRO A 50 -7.10 18.94 6.65
N PRO A 51 -7.91 20.00 6.75
CA PRO A 51 -7.99 20.80 7.97
C PRO A 51 -8.29 19.89 9.17
N GLY A 52 -7.40 19.89 10.16
CA GLY A 52 -7.53 19.07 11.37
C GLY A 52 -6.72 17.77 11.39
N ASP A 53 -5.95 17.44 10.36
CA ASP A 53 -4.95 16.37 10.43
C ASP A 53 -3.56 16.96 10.75
N TRP A 54 -3.36 17.22 12.05
CA TRP A 54 -2.06 17.66 12.55
C TRP A 54 -1.19 16.40 12.59
N PHE A 55 -0.30 16.19 11.61
CA PHE A 55 0.72 15.13 11.63
C PHE A 55 0.22 13.66 11.62
N GLY A 56 -1.02 13.36 11.25
CA GLY A 56 -1.55 12.01 11.44
C GLY A 56 -1.80 11.66 12.92
N LEU A 57 -1.93 12.69 13.79
CA LEU A 57 -2.11 12.56 15.25
C LEU A 57 -3.53 12.16 15.68
N ARG A 58 -4.47 11.95 14.76
CA ARG A 58 -5.64 11.16 15.15
C ARG A 58 -5.12 9.80 15.62
N PRO A 59 -5.44 9.32 16.84
CA PRO A 59 -5.02 8.03 17.35
C PRO A 59 -5.11 6.97 16.26
N GLY A 60 -3.96 6.68 15.63
CA GLY A 60 -3.94 5.84 14.45
C GLY A 60 -4.48 4.47 14.82
N VAL A 61 -5.25 3.88 13.92
CA VAL A 61 -5.68 2.49 14.06
C VAL A 61 -4.42 1.61 14.07
N TRP A 62 -4.35 0.70 15.04
CA TRP A 62 -3.27 -0.29 15.11
C TRP A 62 -3.37 -1.26 13.93
N ARG A 63 -2.24 -1.49 13.28
CA ARG A 63 -2.09 -2.45 12.18
C ARG A 63 -0.79 -3.22 12.33
N THR A 64 -0.69 -4.38 11.70
CA THR A 64 0.55 -5.13 11.62
C THR A 64 1.23 -4.83 10.29
N ILE A 65 2.49 -4.43 10.34
CA ILE A 65 3.34 -4.36 9.14
C ILE A 65 4.13 -5.65 9.09
N ARG A 66 3.89 -6.46 8.06
CA ARG A 66 4.80 -7.56 7.68
C ARG A 66 5.75 -7.01 6.63
N PHE A 67 7.04 -7.22 6.80
CA PHE A 67 8.02 -6.71 5.85
C PHE A 67 9.13 -7.70 5.53
N VAL A 68 9.73 -7.49 4.36
CA VAL A 68 10.91 -8.23 3.89
C VAL A 68 11.77 -7.29 3.06
N ARG A 69 13.09 -7.47 3.09
CA ARG A 69 14.01 -6.74 2.21
C ARG A 69 14.21 -7.52 0.91
N ALA A 70 14.07 -6.84 -0.21
CA ALA A 70 14.46 -7.37 -1.51
C ALA A 70 15.98 -7.27 -1.70
N ASN A 71 16.56 -8.27 -2.35
CA ASN A 71 17.93 -8.23 -2.80
C ASN A 71 18.09 -7.32 -4.04
N GLU A 72 19.32 -7.19 -4.54
CA GLU A 72 19.65 -6.29 -5.66
C GLU A 72 18.93 -6.65 -6.97
N GLU A 73 18.67 -7.94 -7.19
CA GLU A 73 17.93 -8.45 -8.34
C GLU A 73 16.42 -8.29 -8.22
N GLY A 74 15.91 -8.03 -7.00
CA GLY A 74 14.50 -7.87 -6.67
C GLY A 74 13.80 -9.12 -6.16
N PHE A 75 14.56 -10.17 -5.83
CA PHE A 75 14.06 -11.35 -5.14
C PHE A 75 13.95 -11.09 -3.64
N TYR A 76 12.90 -11.64 -3.03
CA TYR A 76 12.64 -11.65 -1.61
C TYR A 76 11.88 -12.92 -1.27
N ALA A 77 11.87 -13.29 0.02
CA ALA A 77 11.21 -14.51 0.43
C ALA A 77 9.69 -14.43 0.21
N GLU A 78 9.06 -15.50 -0.27
CA GLU A 78 7.63 -15.46 -0.62
C GLU A 78 6.71 -15.53 0.60
N GLU A 79 7.07 -16.34 1.60
CA GLU A 79 6.23 -16.66 2.76
C GLU A 79 7.03 -16.71 4.08
N GLU A 80 8.11 -17.50 4.13
CA GLU A 80 8.98 -17.64 5.30
C GLU A 80 10.14 -16.63 5.24
N GLY A 81 10.41 -15.90 6.33
CA GLY A 81 11.44 -14.86 6.37
C GLY A 81 10.92 -13.43 6.32
N TRP A 82 9.61 -13.24 6.46
CA TRP A 82 9.02 -11.94 6.72
C TRP A 82 9.05 -11.63 8.22
N ASP A 83 9.57 -10.46 8.56
CA ASP A 83 9.46 -9.92 9.91
C ASP A 83 8.16 -9.15 10.07
N ALA A 84 7.73 -8.94 11.30
CA ALA A 84 6.50 -8.20 11.59
C ALA A 84 6.63 -7.29 12.80
N PHE A 85 5.93 -6.15 12.76
CA PHE A 85 5.81 -5.27 13.91
C PHE A 85 4.46 -4.55 13.95
N PRO A 86 3.96 -4.20 15.15
CA PRO A 86 2.78 -3.36 15.27
C PRO A 86 3.13 -1.92 14.88
N PHE A 87 2.31 -1.31 14.04
CA PHE A 87 2.45 0.07 13.59
C PHE A 87 1.21 0.87 13.92
N ARG A 88 1.41 2.11 14.37
CA ARG A 88 0.34 3.04 14.69
C ARG A 88 0.44 4.28 13.81
N GLY A 89 -0.65 4.59 13.13
CA GLY A 89 -0.75 5.79 12.29
C GLY A 89 -0.86 5.45 10.81
N ARG A 90 -0.64 6.47 9.97
CA ARG A 90 -0.83 6.40 8.52
C ARG A 90 0.32 7.01 7.72
N SER A 91 1.26 7.67 8.39
CA SER A 91 2.34 8.38 7.72
C SER A 91 3.31 7.41 7.07
N VAL A 92 3.49 7.50 5.75
CA VAL A 92 4.52 6.71 5.04
C VAL A 92 5.92 7.14 5.47
N HIS A 93 6.12 8.42 5.82
CA HIS A 93 7.40 8.87 6.35
C HIS A 93 7.71 8.19 7.69
N HIS A 94 6.73 8.11 8.59
CA HIS A 94 6.87 7.39 9.87
C HIS A 94 7.10 5.89 9.66
N LEU A 95 6.39 5.28 8.70
CA LEU A 95 6.62 3.88 8.33
C LEU A 95 8.05 3.65 7.81
N ARG A 96 8.54 4.55 6.95
CA ARG A 96 9.91 4.46 6.40
C ARG A 96 10.96 4.61 7.49
N ASP A 97 10.74 5.49 8.47
CA ASP A 97 11.61 5.67 9.63
C ASP A 97 11.70 4.37 10.45
N GLU A 98 10.56 3.79 10.81
CA GLU A 98 10.48 2.50 11.53
C GLU A 98 11.12 1.33 10.76
N LEU A 99 10.96 1.29 9.42
CA LEU A 99 11.59 0.28 8.57
C LEU A 99 13.10 0.50 8.47
N SER A 100 13.56 1.75 8.37
CA SER A 100 14.97 2.10 8.23
C SER A 100 15.81 1.57 9.40
N THR A 101 15.29 1.71 10.64
CA THR A 101 15.91 1.15 11.84
C THR A 101 15.96 -0.37 11.80
N ARG A 102 14.89 -1.03 11.33
CA ARG A 102 14.77 -2.49 11.34
C ARG A 102 15.62 -3.18 10.27
N VAL A 103 15.78 -2.56 9.10
CA VAL A 103 16.58 -3.09 7.99
C VAL A 103 18.00 -2.53 7.93
N ASN A 104 18.37 -1.68 8.91
CA ASN A 104 19.65 -0.99 9.02
C ASN A 104 20.04 -0.25 7.72
N LEU A 105 19.11 0.55 7.20
CA LEU A 105 19.32 1.43 6.05
C LEU A 105 19.03 2.88 6.45
N HIS A 106 19.62 3.84 5.75
CA HIS A 106 19.22 5.22 5.90
C HIS A 106 17.80 5.43 5.35
N ILE A 107 16.99 6.28 5.98
CA ILE A 107 15.59 6.51 5.57
C ILE A 107 15.45 6.95 4.09
N PHE A 108 16.42 7.70 3.57
CA PHE A 108 16.46 8.14 2.18
C PHE A 108 16.96 7.07 1.20
N ASP A 109 17.64 6.03 1.68
CA ASP A 109 18.14 4.93 0.88
C ASP A 109 17.14 3.76 0.81
N LEU A 110 15.91 3.99 1.25
CA LEU A 110 14.86 3.00 1.35
C LEU A 110 13.59 3.46 0.64
N VAL A 111 13.04 2.58 -0.19
CA VAL A 111 11.69 2.66 -0.74
C VAL A 111 10.84 1.55 -0.14
N ALA A 112 9.73 1.93 0.50
CA ALA A 112 8.72 0.99 0.97
C ALA A 112 7.71 0.72 -0.15
N CYS A 113 7.55 -0.55 -0.53
CA CYS A 113 6.61 -0.98 -1.57
C CYS A 113 5.53 -1.86 -0.96
N VAL A 114 4.25 -1.59 -1.19
CA VAL A 114 3.17 -2.48 -0.76
C VAL A 114 3.04 -3.66 -1.73
N ARG A 115 2.88 -4.88 -1.19
CA ARG A 115 2.55 -6.09 -1.94
C ARG A 115 1.08 -6.46 -1.67
N ALA A 116 0.21 -6.24 -2.65
CA ALA A 116 -1.21 -6.57 -2.51
C ALA A 116 -1.45 -8.07 -2.81
N GLY A 117 -1.17 -8.93 -1.83
CA GLY A 117 -1.30 -10.38 -1.92
C GLY A 117 -0.12 -11.08 -2.61
N ARG A 118 -0.10 -12.42 -2.62
CA ARG A 118 1.05 -13.24 -3.03
C ARG A 118 1.60 -12.91 -4.42
N TYR A 119 0.72 -12.70 -5.39
CA TYR A 119 1.08 -12.38 -6.79
C TYR A 119 1.02 -10.88 -7.09
N GLY A 120 0.78 -10.05 -6.07
CA GLY A 120 0.75 -8.61 -6.21
C GLY A 120 2.14 -8.10 -6.56
N ARG A 121 2.24 -7.25 -7.59
CA ARG A 121 3.48 -6.55 -7.90
C ARG A 121 3.79 -5.53 -6.79
N PRO A 122 5.01 -5.53 -6.21
CA PRO A 122 5.41 -4.50 -5.26
C PRO A 122 5.25 -3.11 -5.87
N THR A 123 4.46 -2.27 -5.21
CA THR A 123 4.12 -0.92 -5.67
C THR A 123 4.64 0.10 -4.67
N PRO A 124 5.51 1.04 -5.06
CA PRO A 124 6.03 2.05 -4.15
C PRO A 124 4.92 2.84 -3.44
N LEU A 125 5.06 3.02 -2.13
CA LEU A 125 4.17 3.85 -1.33
C LEU A 125 4.52 5.32 -1.52
N VAL A 126 3.60 6.07 -2.12
CA VAL A 126 3.77 7.49 -2.47
C VAL A 126 2.82 8.42 -1.69
N ALA A 127 1.82 7.83 -1.04
CA ALA A 127 0.81 8.52 -0.25
C ALA A 127 0.62 7.81 1.09
N ASN A 128 0.08 8.52 2.08
CA ASN A 128 -0.19 7.97 3.40
C ASN A 128 -1.08 6.71 3.34
N LEU A 129 -0.83 5.77 4.25
CA LEU A 129 -1.55 4.52 4.34
C LEU A 129 -3.07 4.75 4.49
N PRO A 130 -3.91 3.83 4.02
CA PRO A 130 -5.35 3.92 4.21
C PRO A 130 -5.69 3.99 5.70
N HIS A 131 -6.85 4.58 6.01
CA HIS A 131 -7.34 4.65 7.40
C HIS A 131 -7.46 3.25 8.02
N GLY A 132 -7.80 2.24 7.21
CA GLY A 132 -7.79 0.83 7.58
C GLY A 132 -8.81 0.47 8.67
N GLY A 133 -9.06 -0.82 8.82
CA GLY A 133 -9.71 -1.39 10.01
C GLY A 133 -8.66 -1.77 11.06
N SER A 134 -9.04 -1.85 12.33
CA SER A 134 -8.12 -2.32 13.39
C SER A 134 -7.69 -3.76 13.12
N GLY A 135 -6.39 -4.02 13.16
CA GLY A 135 -5.81 -5.36 12.95
C GLY A 135 -5.54 -5.73 11.48
N GLU A 136 -5.66 -4.78 10.54
CA GLU A 136 -5.18 -4.94 9.16
C GLU A 136 -3.69 -5.33 9.14
N THR A 137 -3.31 -6.21 8.23
CA THR A 137 -1.89 -6.54 7.97
C THR A 137 -1.51 -6.02 6.60
N LEU A 138 -0.45 -5.20 6.53
CA LEU A 138 0.13 -4.74 5.28
C LEU A 138 1.45 -5.46 5.02
N GLU A 139 1.59 -6.02 3.83
CA GLU A 139 2.84 -6.60 3.35
C GLU A 139 3.67 -5.54 2.64
N ILE A 140 4.85 -5.25 3.18
CA ILE A 140 5.78 -4.25 2.67
C ILE A 140 7.09 -4.90 2.22
N VAL A 141 7.42 -4.74 0.95
CA VAL A 141 8.75 -5.06 0.41
C VAL A 141 9.62 -3.81 0.48
N VAL A 142 10.75 -3.92 1.17
CA VAL A 142 11.76 -2.87 1.29
C VAL A 142 12.76 -3.01 0.15
N VAL A 143 12.90 -1.94 -0.64
CA VAL A 143 13.85 -1.86 -1.75
C VAL A 143 14.89 -0.78 -1.43
N GLN A 144 16.17 -1.13 -1.57
CA GLN A 144 17.27 -0.18 -1.34
C GLN A 144 17.53 0.68 -2.58
N CYS A 145 17.69 1.98 -2.39
CA CYS A 145 18.06 2.93 -3.44
C CYS A 145 19.43 2.57 -4.05
N GLY A 146 19.59 2.87 -5.34
CA GLY A 146 20.85 2.60 -6.07
C GLY A 146 21.05 1.15 -6.50
N THR A 147 20.15 0.23 -6.14
CA THR A 147 20.18 -1.16 -6.62
C THR A 147 19.56 -1.30 -8.02
N PRO A 148 19.87 -2.37 -8.78
CA PRO A 148 19.23 -2.66 -10.06
C PRO A 148 17.70 -2.76 -9.97
N VAL A 149 17.15 -3.36 -8.90
CA VAL A 149 15.70 -3.42 -8.67
C VAL A 149 15.09 -2.04 -8.47
N TYR A 150 15.78 -1.11 -7.79
CA TYR A 150 15.31 0.26 -7.62
C TYR A 150 15.08 0.96 -8.98
N GLY A 151 16.02 0.81 -9.92
CA GLY A 151 15.89 1.35 -11.28
C GLY A 151 14.74 0.74 -12.11
N ARG A 152 14.18 -0.40 -11.68
CA ARG A 152 13.05 -1.09 -12.32
C ARG A 152 11.71 -0.80 -11.65
N LEU A 153 11.69 -0.05 -10.55
CA LEU A 153 10.45 0.33 -9.88
C LEU A 153 9.56 1.13 -10.85
N ARG A 154 8.25 0.94 -10.71
CA ARG A 154 7.27 1.79 -11.38
C ARG A 154 6.37 2.37 -10.32
N TYR A 155 6.27 3.68 -10.32
CA TYR A 155 5.47 4.40 -9.36
C TYR A 155 4.04 4.50 -9.86
N PRO A 156 3.05 4.40 -8.95
CA PRO A 156 1.67 4.66 -9.32
C PRO A 156 1.54 6.14 -9.71
N ASP A 157 0.86 6.39 -10.83
CA ASP A 157 0.40 7.73 -11.17
C ASP A 157 -0.94 8.01 -10.49
N VAL A 158 -0.86 8.52 -9.27
CA VAL A 158 -2.04 8.87 -8.45
C VAL A 158 -2.83 10.08 -8.99
N HIS A 159 -2.34 10.74 -10.05
CA HIS A 159 -2.98 11.90 -10.66
C HIS A 159 -3.33 11.68 -12.14
N ALA A 160 -3.18 10.46 -12.66
CA ALA A 160 -3.61 10.14 -14.01
C ALA A 160 -5.16 10.06 -14.06
N GLU A 161 -5.75 10.83 -14.98
CA GLU A 161 -7.17 10.79 -15.34
C GLU A 161 -7.42 9.90 -16.56
#